data_AF-A0A5K1G5B6-F1
#
_entry.id   AF-A0A5K1G5B6-F1
#
_cell.length_a   1.000
_cell.length_b   1.000
_cell.length_c   1.000
_cell.angle_alpha   90.00
_cell.angle_beta   90.00
_cell.angle_gamma   90.00
#
_symmetry.space_group_name_H-M   'P 1'
#
loop_
_entity.id
_entity.type
_entity.pdbx_description
1 polymer ?
#
loop_
_entity_poly.entity_id
_entity_poly.type
_entity_poly.pdbx_seq_one_letter_code
_entity_poly.pdbx_strand_id
1 'polypeptide(L)'
;VCVHPELLQGASIGTIRTKANVCCVQFPPNSAHTIAVGSADHKVYLYDLRNTRVPCCTLVSHMKTVSCVKFIDSTTLVSASTDNTLKLWDLSVDSSRVIASPAQTFKGHTNLK
;
A
#
# COMPACT_ATOMS: atom_id res chain seq x y z
N VAL A 1 6.48 11.22 -41.50
CA VAL A 1 7.15 11.37 -40.18
C VAL A 1 7.65 10.00 -39.80
N CYS A 2 8.95 9.75 -39.96
CA CYS A 2 9.55 8.46 -39.62
C CYS A 2 9.54 8.31 -38.10
N VAL A 3 8.72 7.42 -37.57
CA VAL A 3 8.85 6.96 -36.19
C VAL A 3 9.97 5.92 -36.16
N HIS A 4 11.13 6.33 -35.67
CA HIS A 4 12.21 5.42 -35.33
C HIS A 4 11.75 4.47 -34.22
N PRO A 5 11.82 3.14 -34.41
CA PRO A 5 11.54 2.18 -33.36
C PRO A 5 12.82 1.97 -32.55
N GLU A 6 13.19 2.96 -31.74
CA GLU A 6 14.21 2.73 -30.71
C GLU A 6 13.56 2.00 -29.53
N LEU A 7 13.68 0.67 -29.59
CA LEU A 7 13.89 -0.24 -28.47
C LEU A 7 13.74 0.43 -27.10
N LEU A 8 12.54 0.37 -26.52
CA LEU A 8 12.31 0.56 -25.09
C LEU A 8 13.03 -0.56 -24.33
N GLN A 9 14.36 -0.45 -24.20
CA GLN A 9 15.07 -1.15 -23.13
C GLN A 9 14.63 -0.48 -21.83
N GLY A 10 13.50 -0.94 -21.29
CA GLY A 10 12.91 -0.44 -20.06
C GLY A 10 13.77 -0.80 -18.86
N ALA A 11 14.86 -0.04 -18.65
CA ALA A 11 15.66 -0.14 -17.45
C ALA A 11 14.84 0.35 -16.24
N SER A 12 15.00 -0.33 -15.11
CA SER A 12 14.42 0.14 -13.85
C SER A 12 14.97 1.54 -13.53
N ILE A 13 14.07 2.51 -13.37
CA ILE A 13 14.42 3.90 -13.02
C ILE A 13 14.65 4.09 -11.51
N GLY A 14 14.41 3.08 -10.69
CA GLY A 14 14.53 3.17 -9.24
C GLY A 14 14.07 1.91 -8.51
N THR A 15 14.55 1.74 -7.28
CA THR A 15 14.16 0.63 -6.40
C THR A 15 13.80 1.17 -5.02
N ILE A 16 12.60 0.81 -4.55
CA ILE A 16 12.17 1.05 -3.17
C ILE A 16 12.43 -0.23 -2.39
N ARG A 17 13.22 -0.16 -1.33
CA ARG A 17 13.56 -1.33 -0.50
C ARG A 17 12.64 -1.39 0.71
N THR A 18 11.96 -2.52 0.89
CA THR A 18 11.14 -2.82 2.06
C THR A 18 11.85 -3.82 2.97
N LYS A 19 11.44 -3.87 4.24
CA LYS A 19 12.02 -4.78 5.24
C LYS A 19 11.58 -6.25 5.05
N ALA A 20 10.49 -6.47 4.33
CA ALA A 20 9.93 -7.78 4.04
C ALA A 20 9.33 -7.81 2.62
N ASN A 21 8.82 -8.97 2.21
CA ASN A 21 8.21 -9.16 0.90
C ASN A 21 7.08 -8.16 0.67
N VAL A 22 7.08 -7.55 -0.52
CA VAL A 22 5.96 -6.78 -1.03
C VAL A 22 4.93 -7.76 -1.58
N CYS A 23 3.74 -7.76 -1.01
CA CYS A 23 2.67 -8.67 -1.41
C CYS A 23 1.71 -8.04 -2.41
N CYS A 24 1.51 -6.73 -2.34
CA CYS A 24 0.67 -5.98 -3.26
C CYS A 24 1.09 -4.51 -3.33
N VAL A 25 0.76 -3.86 -4.45
CA VAL A 25 0.97 -2.41 -4.65
C VAL A 25 -0.26 -1.78 -5.28
N GLN A 26 -0.52 -0.51 -4.98
CA GLN A 26 -1.63 0.21 -5.58
C GLN A 26 -1.43 1.73 -5.59
N PHE A 27 -1.87 2.38 -6.66
CA PHE A 27 -2.03 3.84 -6.72
C PHE A 27 -3.42 4.26 -6.23
N PRO A 28 -3.55 5.41 -5.54
CA PRO A 28 -4.83 6.05 -5.32
C PRO A 28 -5.36 6.64 -6.64
N PRO A 29 -6.68 6.84 -6.77
CA PRO A 29 -7.28 7.30 -8.02
C PRO A 29 -6.88 8.71 -8.45
N ASN A 30 -6.44 9.57 -7.53
CA ASN A 30 -6.16 10.98 -7.79
C ASN A 30 -4.67 11.38 -7.70
N SER A 31 -3.75 10.44 -7.46
CA SER A 31 -2.33 10.75 -7.34
C SER A 31 -1.47 9.73 -8.10
N ALA A 32 -0.68 10.24 -9.04
CA ALA A 32 0.33 9.47 -9.77
C ALA A 32 1.65 9.34 -9.01
N HIS A 33 1.79 10.05 -7.88
CA HIS A 33 3.03 10.10 -7.11
C HIS A 33 2.92 9.36 -5.77
N THR A 34 1.75 8.89 -5.38
CA THR A 34 1.58 8.13 -4.14
C THR A 34 1.36 6.67 -4.46
N ILE A 35 2.01 5.78 -3.73
CA ILE A 35 1.75 4.34 -3.80
C ILE A 35 1.50 3.78 -2.41
N ALA A 36 0.55 2.86 -2.29
CA ALA A 36 0.40 1.99 -1.13
C ALA A 36 1.02 0.63 -1.41
N VAL A 37 1.73 0.10 -0.42
CA VAL A 37 2.46 -1.17 -0.48
C VAL A 37 2.04 -2.02 0.70
N GLY A 38 1.40 -3.16 0.44
CA GLY A 38 1.12 -4.18 1.45
C GLY A 38 2.32 -5.10 1.63
N SER A 39 2.70 -5.34 2.88
CA SER A 39 3.95 -6.02 3.23
C SER A 39 3.74 -7.23 4.14
N ALA A 40 4.62 -8.21 3.99
CA ALA A 40 4.69 -9.41 4.83
C ALA A 40 5.15 -9.11 6.28
N ASP A 41 5.62 -7.91 6.58
CA ASP A 41 5.88 -7.45 7.96
C ASP A 41 4.65 -6.86 8.66
N HIS A 42 3.46 -7.16 8.13
CA HIS A 42 2.14 -6.86 8.69
C HIS A 42 1.76 -5.38 8.60
N LYS A 43 2.45 -4.62 7.74
CA LYS A 43 2.24 -3.18 7.57
C LYS A 43 1.78 -2.84 6.17
N VAL A 44 1.12 -1.69 6.07
CA VAL A 44 0.93 -0.99 4.80
C VAL A 44 1.79 0.25 4.81
N TYR A 45 2.59 0.44 3.76
CA TYR A 45 3.43 1.60 3.58
C TYR A 45 2.87 2.49 2.48
N LEU A 46 2.72 3.78 2.77
CA LEU A 46 2.46 4.80 1.77
C LEU A 46 3.77 5.49 1.43
N TYR A 47 4.14 5.52 0.16
CA TYR A 47 5.31 6.24 -0.34
C TYR A 47 4.90 7.35 -1.28
N ASP A 48 5.62 8.47 -1.20
CA ASP A 48 5.68 9.47 -2.26
C ASP A 48 6.84 9.10 -3.19
N LEU A 49 6.55 8.85 -4.47
CA LEU A 49 7.52 8.50 -5.50
C LEU A 49 8.53 9.61 -5.77
N ARG A 50 8.23 10.85 -5.37
CA ARG A 50 9.19 11.98 -5.42
C ARG A 50 10.23 11.89 -4.30
N ASN A 51 9.94 11.16 -3.21
CA ASN A 51 10.85 10.90 -2.11
C ASN A 51 10.60 9.52 -1.48
N THR A 52 11.22 8.50 -2.06
CA THR A 52 11.03 7.10 -1.67
C THR A 52 11.92 6.62 -0.53
N ARG A 53 12.75 7.51 0.05
CA ARG A 53 13.70 7.15 1.12
C ARG A 53 12.98 6.72 2.39
N VAL A 54 11.83 7.31 2.66
CA VAL A 54 10.99 7.00 3.82
C VAL A 54 9.52 6.99 3.42
N PRO A 55 8.70 6.13 4.02
CA PRO A 55 7.26 6.18 3.82
C PRO A 55 6.71 7.50 4.37
N CYS A 56 5.76 8.10 3.65
CA CYS A 56 5.04 9.27 4.14
C CYS A 56 4.06 8.90 5.25
N CYS A 57 3.47 7.70 5.19
CA CYS A 57 2.60 7.16 6.21
C CYS A 57 2.75 5.62 6.31
N THR A 58 2.58 5.06 7.51
CA THR A 58 2.61 3.61 7.76
C THR A 58 1.40 3.18 8.58
N LEU A 59 0.68 2.16 8.12
CA LEU A 59 -0.49 1.61 8.80
C LEU A 59 -0.07 0.34 9.56
N VAL A 60 -0.26 0.31 10.88
CA VAL A 60 0.42 -0.66 11.79
C VAL A 60 -0.52 -1.47 12.69
N SER A 61 -1.65 -1.93 12.16
CA SER A 61 -2.67 -2.67 12.96
C SER A 61 -2.84 -4.15 12.60
N HIS A 62 -2.33 -4.61 11.45
CA HIS A 62 -2.43 -6.01 11.09
C HIS A 62 -1.44 -6.87 11.90
N MET A 63 -1.84 -8.11 12.17
CA MET A 63 -1.08 -9.06 12.99
C MET A 63 -0.37 -10.13 12.15
N LYS A 64 -0.67 -10.18 10.86
CA LYS A 64 -0.04 -11.06 9.87
C LYS A 64 0.11 -10.32 8.52
N THR A 65 0.67 -11.00 7.53
CA THR A 65 0.92 -10.51 6.18
C THR A 65 -0.28 -9.78 5.59
N VAL A 66 -0.04 -8.54 5.13
CA VAL A 66 -1.02 -7.80 4.32
C VAL A 66 -0.94 -8.31 2.89
N SER A 67 -1.97 -9.02 2.43
CA SER A 67 -2.01 -9.65 1.11
C SER A 67 -2.62 -8.76 0.03
N CYS A 68 -3.41 -7.76 0.42
CA CYS A 68 -4.08 -6.87 -0.53
C CYS A 68 -4.28 -5.47 0.06
N VAL A 69 -4.21 -4.45 -0.80
CA VAL A 69 -4.56 -3.06 -0.51
C VAL A 69 -5.44 -2.54 -1.66
N LYS A 70 -6.53 -1.86 -1.30
CA LYS A 70 -7.51 -1.24 -2.21
C LYS A 70 -7.90 0.16 -1.73
N PHE A 71 -7.49 1.20 -2.45
CA PHE A 71 -8.06 2.54 -2.36
C PHE A 71 -9.53 2.51 -2.80
N ILE A 72 -10.40 3.06 -1.94
CA ILE A 72 -11.79 3.35 -2.26
C ILE A 72 -11.86 4.72 -2.93
N ASP A 73 -11.11 5.68 -2.40
CA ASP A 73 -10.97 7.04 -2.89
C ASP A 73 -9.54 7.57 -2.59
N SER A 74 -9.33 8.88 -2.62
CA SER A 74 -8.02 9.50 -2.40
C SER A 74 -7.50 9.45 -0.96
N THR A 75 -8.40 9.31 0.00
CA THR A 75 -8.11 9.40 1.45
C THR A 75 -8.51 8.13 2.18
N THR A 76 -9.25 7.23 1.53
CA THR A 76 -9.75 6.00 2.14
C THR A 76 -9.19 4.78 1.44
N LEU A 77 -8.65 3.84 2.21
CA LEU A 77 -8.22 2.54 1.69
C LEU A 77 -8.62 1.39 2.59
N VAL A 78 -8.74 0.21 2.01
CA VAL A 78 -8.94 -1.07 2.68
C VAL A 78 -7.69 -1.92 2.53
N SER A 79 -7.26 -2.55 3.62
CA SER A 79 -6.22 -3.57 3.60
C SER A 79 -6.77 -4.92 4.04
N ALA A 80 -6.33 -5.99 3.37
CA ALA A 80 -6.66 -7.37 3.70
C ALA A 80 -5.42 -8.11 4.20
N SER A 81 -5.59 -8.95 5.21
CA SER A 81 -4.49 -9.68 5.83
C SER A 81 -4.82 -11.15 6.07
N THR A 82 -3.77 -11.96 6.13
CA THR A 82 -3.87 -13.37 6.54
C THR A 82 -4.18 -13.56 8.02
N ASP A 83 -4.35 -12.46 8.78
CA ASP A 83 -4.93 -12.46 10.13
C ASP A 83 -6.46 -12.60 10.16
N ASN A 84 -7.09 -12.89 9.00
CA ASN A 84 -8.53 -13.05 8.80
C ASN A 84 -9.33 -11.75 9.01
N THR A 85 -8.67 -10.59 8.87
CA THR A 85 -9.31 -9.28 8.97
C THR A 85 -9.13 -8.43 7.73
N LEU A 86 -10.15 -7.60 7.46
CA LEU A 86 -10.04 -6.42 6.61
C LEU A 86 -10.02 -5.19 7.52
N LYS A 87 -9.23 -4.18 7.16
CA LYS A 87 -9.19 -2.91 7.90
C LYS A 87 -9.45 -1.76 6.95
N LEU A 88 -10.40 -0.90 7.33
CA LEU A 88 -10.68 0.36 6.64
C LEU A 88 -9.86 1.46 7.31
N TRP A 89 -9.19 2.26 6.49
CA TRP A 89 -8.32 3.34 6.93
C TRP A 89 -8.77 4.65 6.30
N ASP A 90 -8.89 5.66 7.13
CA ASP A 90 -9.07 7.04 6.72
C ASP A 90 -7.76 7.78 6.96
N LEU A 91 -7.13 8.22 5.87
CA LEU A 91 -5.85 8.92 5.84
C LEU A 91 -6.00 10.43 6.11
N SER A 92 -7.23 10.95 6.19
CA SER A 92 -7.50 12.37 6.45
C SER A 92 -7.46 12.73 7.93
N VAL A 93 -7.71 11.75 8.80
CA VAL A 93 -7.93 11.97 10.25
C VAL A 93 -6.62 12.16 11.02
N ASP A 94 -5.50 11.72 10.44
CA ASP A 94 -4.23 11.69 11.15
C ASP A 94 -3.10 12.32 10.32
N SER A 95 -2.55 13.41 10.82
CA SER A 95 -1.32 14.03 10.29
C SER A 95 -0.05 13.24 10.69
N SER A 96 -0.20 12.21 11.53
CA SER A 96 0.89 11.33 11.94
C SER A 96 1.41 10.50 10.76
N ARG A 97 2.72 10.23 10.79
CA ARG A 97 3.38 9.30 9.87
C ARG A 97 3.03 7.84 10.15
N VAL A 98 2.32 7.54 11.24
CA VAL A 98 1.95 6.19 11.66
C VAL A 98 0.50 6.17 12.15
N ILE A 99 -0.34 5.38 11.49
CA ILE A 99 -1.74 5.17 11.87
C ILE A 99 -1.89 3.75 12.44
N ALA A 100 -2.25 3.65 13.72
CA ALA A 100 -2.42 2.37 14.41
C ALA A 100 -3.91 2.00 14.62
N SER A 101 -4.80 2.99 14.54
CA SER A 101 -6.24 2.84 14.73
C SER A 101 -6.96 2.87 13.38
N PRO A 102 -7.33 1.71 12.80
CA PRO A 102 -8.18 1.70 11.61
C PRO A 102 -9.58 2.24 11.96
N ALA A 103 -10.23 2.91 11.01
CA ALA A 103 -11.59 3.41 11.16
C ALA A 103 -12.57 2.26 11.43
N GLN A 104 -12.38 1.11 10.77
CA GLN A 104 -13.13 -0.12 11.03
C GLN A 104 -12.25 -1.36 10.86
N THR A 105 -12.58 -2.42 11.61
CA THR A 105 -11.99 -3.75 11.43
C THR A 105 -13.10 -4.75 11.19
N PHE A 106 -13.11 -5.38 10.01
CA PHE A 106 -14.03 -6.44 9.66
C PHE A 106 -13.39 -7.79 9.96
N LYS A 107 -14.09 -8.63 10.71
CA LYS A 107 -13.66 -9.96 11.13
C LYS A 107 -14.61 -11.01 10.56
N GLY A 108 -14.18 -12.27 10.58
CA GLY A 108 -15.02 -13.41 10.18
C GLY A 108 -14.61 -14.04 8.85
N HIS A 109 -13.54 -13.57 8.21
CA HIS A 109 -12.95 -14.21 7.02
C HIS A 109 -12.09 -15.42 7.42
N THR A 110 -12.70 -16.36 8.14
CA THR A 110 -12.04 -17.59 8.58
C THR A 110 -12.30 -18.70 7.58
N ASN A 111 -11.27 -19.46 7.24
CA ASN A 111 -11.44 -20.71 6.50
C ASN A 111 -12.27 -21.68 7.35
N LEU A 112 -13.48 -21.99 6.88
CA LEU A 112 -14.26 -23.10 7.41
C LEU A 112 -13.70 -24.39 6.81
N LYS A 113 -13.52 -25.41 7.66
CA LYS A 113 -13.09 -26.75 7.24
C LYS A 113 -14.26 -27.53 6.69
#